data_AF-A0A1Q9A9E5-F1
#
_entry.id   AF-A0A1Q9A9E5-F1
#
_cell.length_a   1.000
_cell.length_b   1.000
_cell.length_c   1.000
_cell.angle_alpha   90.00
_cell.angle_beta   90.00
_cell.angle_gamma   90.00
#
_symmetry.space_group_name_H-M   'P 1'
#
loop_
_entity.id
_entity.type
_entity.pdbx_description
1 polymer ?
#
loop_
_entity_poly.entity_id
_entity_poly.type
_entity_poly.pdbx_seq_one_letter_code
_entity_poly.pdbx_strand_id
1 'polypeptide(L)'
;MIADLFASLIAFFLVDPVEAELRARFASLNAPPAIIAQMQACMVDAGAQIVQRAVDQPVWAVRSSVAVGLGLTDPADIVIGISPACQAPLAWLSARNGGENV
;
A
#
# COMPACT_ATOMS: atom_id res chain seq x y z
N MET A 1 -21.82 0.46 19.46
CA MET A 1 -22.86 1.17 18.69
C MET A 1 -22.25 2.20 17.74
N ILE A 2 -21.53 3.22 18.23
CA ILE A 2 -20.86 4.21 17.36
C ILE A 2 -19.70 3.62 16.51
N ALA A 3 -18.95 2.65 17.05
CA ALA A 3 -17.91 1.95 16.29
C ALA A 3 -18.47 1.20 15.05
N ASP A 4 -19.69 0.68 15.15
CA ASP A 4 -20.39 -0.01 14.05
C ASP A 4 -20.77 0.97 12.93
N LEU A 5 -21.21 2.17 13.30
CA LEU A 5 -21.50 3.25 12.37
C LEU A 5 -20.23 3.66 11.60
N PHE A 6 -19.11 3.85 12.30
CA PHE A 6 -17.84 4.16 11.66
C PHE A 6 -17.32 3.00 10.78
N ALA A 7 -17.48 1.74 11.21
CA ALA A 7 -17.15 0.58 10.39
C ALA A 7 -17.98 0.51 9.10
N SER A 8 -19.29 0.80 9.16
CA SER A 8 -20.15 0.85 7.97
C SER A 8 -19.81 1.99 7.02
N LEU A 9 -19.43 3.16 7.54
CA LEU A 9 -18.96 4.29 6.75
C LEU A 9 -17.64 3.97 6.05
N ILE A 10 -16.70 3.34 6.76
CA ILE A 10 -15.42 2.88 6.18
C ILE A 10 -15.66 1.80 5.13
N ALA A 11 -16.53 0.81 5.38
CA ALA A 11 -16.86 -0.20 4.38
C ALA A 11 -17.46 0.43 3.11
N PHE A 12 -18.42 1.34 3.27
CA PHE A 12 -19.12 1.96 2.15
C PHE A 12 -18.26 2.97 1.36
N PHE A 13 -17.45 3.78 2.05
CA PHE A 13 -16.60 4.80 1.41
C PHE A 13 -15.20 4.31 1.06
N LEU A 14 -14.76 3.19 1.61
CA LEU A 14 -13.40 2.67 1.41
C LEU A 14 -13.38 1.32 0.73
N VAL A 15 -14.30 0.39 0.98
CA VAL A 15 -14.25 -0.95 0.35
C VAL A 15 -14.93 -0.94 -1.02
N ASP A 16 -16.16 -0.43 -1.11
CA ASP A 16 -16.93 -0.35 -2.37
C ASP A 16 -16.21 0.44 -3.49
N PRO A 17 -15.73 1.68 -3.26
CA PRO A 17 -15.05 2.43 -4.32
C PRO A 17 -13.65 1.89 -4.63
N VAL A 18 -12.96 1.31 -3.64
CA VAL A 18 -11.64 0.72 -3.86
C VAL A 18 -11.72 -0.55 -4.69
N GLU A 19 -12.74 -1.39 -4.50
CA GLU A 19 -12.95 -2.58 -5.34
C GLU A 19 -13.21 -2.21 -6.82
N ALA A 20 -14.02 -1.18 -7.07
CA ALA A 20 -14.32 -0.73 -8.42
C ALA A 20 -13.08 -0.15 -9.12
N GLU A 21 -12.29 0.66 -8.42
CA GLU A 21 -11.06 1.26 -8.92
C GLU A 21 -9.95 0.19 -9.12
N LEU A 22 -9.81 -0.77 -8.20
CA LEU A 22 -8.87 -1.89 -8.33
C LEU A 22 -9.19 -2.74 -9.56
N ARG A 23 -10.47 -3.08 -9.78
CA ARG A 23 -10.88 -3.85 -10.98
C ARG A 23 -10.60 -3.08 -12.27
N ALA A 24 -10.86 -1.77 -12.29
CA ALA A 24 -10.59 -0.92 -13.45
C ALA A 24 -9.08 -0.78 -13.73
N ARG A 25 -8.26 -0.60 -12.68
CA ARG A 25 -6.80 -0.50 -12.81
C ARG A 25 -6.13 -1.83 -13.13
N PHE A 26 -6.62 -2.95 -12.58
CA PHE A 26 -6.09 -4.27 -12.92
C PHE A 26 -6.43 -4.67 -14.37
N ALA A 27 -7.62 -4.29 -14.87
CA ALA A 27 -7.97 -4.46 -16.26
C ALA A 27 -7.12 -3.59 -17.21
N SER A 28 -6.78 -2.36 -16.81
CA SER A 28 -5.96 -1.46 -17.65
C SER A 28 -4.47 -1.81 -17.65
N LEU A 29 -3.97 -2.44 -16.58
CA LEU A 29 -2.54 -2.69 -16.41
C LEU A 29 -2.04 -4.01 -17.03
N ASN A 30 -2.92 -4.89 -17.52
CA ASN A 30 -2.56 -6.19 -18.13
C ASN A 30 -1.45 -6.93 -17.35
N ALA A 31 -1.50 -6.84 -16.02
CA ALA A 31 -0.43 -7.30 -15.15
C ALA A 31 -0.53 -8.84 -14.97
N PRO A 32 0.60 -9.58 -14.98
CA PRO A 32 0.57 -11.01 -14.78
C PRO A 32 -0.09 -11.35 -13.42
N PRO A 33 -1.08 -12.25 -13.38
CA PRO A 33 -1.83 -12.54 -12.15
C PRO A 33 -0.94 -13.03 -11.00
N ALA A 34 0.19 -13.64 -11.33
CA ALA A 34 1.20 -14.07 -10.36
C ALA A 34 1.88 -12.88 -9.63
N ILE A 35 2.09 -11.74 -10.28
CA ILE A 35 2.67 -10.55 -9.63
C ILE A 35 1.61 -9.86 -8.76
N ILE A 36 0.36 -9.84 -9.20
CA ILE A 36 -0.77 -9.27 -8.45
C ILE A 36 -0.98 -10.03 -7.13
N ALA A 37 -1.02 -11.36 -7.17
CA ALA A 37 -1.19 -12.19 -5.98
C ALA A 37 -0.03 -12.02 -4.98
N GLN A 38 1.21 -11.93 -5.47
CA GLN A 38 2.38 -11.68 -4.64
C GLN A 38 2.35 -10.28 -4.01
N MET A 39 1.92 -9.27 -4.78
CA MET A 39 1.77 -7.90 -4.28
C MET A 39 0.65 -7.81 -3.23
N GLN A 40 -0.48 -8.49 -3.42
CA GLN A 40 -1.55 -8.54 -2.43
C GLN A 40 -1.09 -9.22 -1.13
N ALA A 41 -0.41 -10.36 -1.24
CA ALA A 41 0.14 -11.05 -0.07
C ALA A 41 1.14 -10.15 0.70
N CYS A 42 2.03 -9.47 -0.04
CA CYS A 42 2.96 -8.49 0.52
C CYS A 42 2.22 -7.33 1.20
N MET A 43 1.21 -6.73 0.57
CA MET A 43 0.49 -5.59 1.14
C MET A 43 -0.33 -5.96 2.38
N VAL A 44 -0.92 -7.16 2.42
CA VAL A 44 -1.65 -7.65 3.59
C VAL A 44 -0.69 -7.86 4.77
N ASP A 45 0.47 -8.47 4.52
CA ASP A 45 1.48 -8.72 5.55
C ASP A 45 2.16 -7.42 6.03
N ALA A 46 2.70 -6.64 5.09
CA ALA A 46 3.37 -5.38 5.38
C ALA A 46 2.41 -4.35 5.99
N GLY A 47 1.16 -4.28 5.50
CA GLY A 47 0.14 -3.39 6.03
C GLY A 47 -0.17 -3.68 7.51
N ALA A 48 -0.34 -4.95 7.87
CA ALA A 48 -0.55 -5.34 9.26
C ALA A 48 0.66 -4.96 10.14
N GLN A 49 1.88 -5.22 9.66
CA GLN A 49 3.12 -4.87 10.39
C GLN A 49 3.33 -3.35 10.52
N ILE A 50 3.00 -2.57 9.48
CA ILE A 50 3.04 -1.10 9.52
C ILE A 50 2.09 -0.58 10.59
N VAL A 51 0.86 -1.09 10.66
CA VAL A 51 -0.12 -0.66 11.66
C VAL A 51 0.35 -1.01 13.07
N GLN A 52 0.85 -2.22 13.29
CA GLN A 52 1.43 -2.62 14.58
C GLN A 52 2.57 -1.68 14.99
N ARG A 53 3.51 -1.44 14.08
CA ARG A 53 4.65 -0.56 14.33
C ARG A 53 4.23 0.89 14.56
N ALA A 54 3.20 1.38 13.86
CA ALA A 54 2.68 2.73 14.06
C ALA A 54 2.05 2.91 15.44
N VAL A 55 1.38 1.87 15.95
CA VAL A 55 0.80 1.84 17.30
C VAL A 55 1.91 1.76 18.36
N ASP A 56 2.89 0.88 18.18
CA ASP A 56 4.00 0.72 19.12
C ASP A 56 4.98 1.89 19.11
N GLN A 57 5.17 2.53 17.95
CA GLN A 57 6.12 3.62 17.71
C GLN A 57 5.42 4.80 17.01
N PRO A 58 4.58 5.58 17.74
CA PRO A 58 3.86 6.70 17.15
C PRO A 58 4.80 7.78 16.60
N VAL A 59 5.97 7.95 17.21
CA VAL A 59 7.01 8.89 16.73
C VAL A 59 7.56 8.46 15.37
N TRP A 60 7.75 7.15 15.13
CA TRP A 60 8.19 6.64 13.84
C TRP A 60 7.16 6.95 12.76
N ALA A 61 5.87 6.69 13.04
CA ALA A 61 4.79 6.94 12.08
C ALA A 61 4.73 8.42 11.65
N VAL A 62 4.76 9.35 12.61
CA VAL A 62 4.75 10.80 12.31
C VAL A 62 5.96 11.21 11.48
N ARG A 63 7.17 10.76 11.85
CA ARG A 63 8.39 11.10 11.09
C ARG A 63 8.36 10.53 9.68
N SER A 64 7.89 9.29 9.51
CA SER A 64 7.74 8.65 8.21
C SER A 64 6.74 9.39 7.32
N SER A 65 5.58 9.78 7.84
CA SER A 65 4.58 10.55 7.09
C SER A 65 5.12 11.92 6.65
N VAL A 66 5.86 12.60 7.53
CA VAL A 66 6.51 13.89 7.19
C VAL A 66 7.61 13.69 6.16
N ALA A 67 8.46 12.67 6.31
CA ALA A 67 9.55 12.39 5.38
C ALA A 67 9.03 12.06 3.97
N VAL A 68 7.96 11.27 3.87
CA VAL A 68 7.29 10.98 2.60
C VAL A 68 6.64 12.23 2.02
N GLY A 69 5.92 13.01 2.84
CA GLY A 69 5.28 14.25 2.39
C GLY A 69 6.27 15.31 1.89
N LEU A 70 7.49 15.32 2.43
CA LEU A 70 8.58 16.18 2.00
C LEU A 70 9.42 15.59 0.85
N GLY A 71 9.13 14.36 0.40
CA GLY A 71 9.91 13.66 -0.62
C GLY A 71 11.31 13.23 -0.17
N LEU A 72 11.58 13.23 1.13
CA LEU A 72 12.87 12.80 1.71
C LEU A 72 13.01 11.28 1.77
N THR A 73 11.91 10.56 1.64
CA THR A 73 11.89 9.09 1.70
C THR A 73 10.81 8.57 0.76
N ASP A 74 11.17 7.57 -0.04
CA ASP A 74 10.23 6.90 -0.92
C ASP A 74 9.34 5.96 -0.09
N PRO A 75 8.01 5.97 -0.27
CA PRO A 75 7.12 5.05 0.42
C PRO A 75 7.49 3.58 0.18
N ALA A 76 8.10 3.25 -0.95
CA ALA A 76 8.59 1.89 -1.23
C ALA A 76 9.69 1.45 -0.26
N ASP A 77 10.61 2.36 0.11
CA ASP A 77 11.70 2.08 1.07
C ASP A 77 11.16 1.78 2.47
N ILE A 78 10.07 2.44 2.87
CA ILE A 78 9.42 2.18 4.16
C ILE A 78 8.83 0.77 4.18
N VAL A 79 8.17 0.35 3.11
CA VAL A 79 7.58 -0.98 2.99
C VAL A 79 8.66 -2.06 2.94
N ILE A 80 9.72 -1.86 2.16
CA ILE A 80 10.86 -2.80 2.06
C ILE A 80 11.59 -2.93 3.39
N GLY A 81 11.74 -1.83 4.14
CA GLY A 81 12.34 -1.84 5.47
C GLY A 81 11.54 -2.59 6.53
N ILE A 82 10.23 -2.81 6.30
CA ILE A 82 9.34 -3.55 7.20
C ILE A 82 9.18 -5.00 6.75
N SER A 83 8.98 -5.23 5.46
CA SER A 83 8.83 -6.56 4.88
C SER A 83 9.74 -6.70 3.65
N PRO A 84 10.92 -7.34 3.76
CA PRO A 84 11.82 -7.53 2.62
C PRO A 84 11.22 -8.44 1.54
N ALA A 85 10.20 -9.25 1.88
CA ALA A 85 9.45 -10.05 0.92
C ALA A 85 8.73 -9.19 -0.15
N CYS A 86 8.49 -7.92 0.15
CA CYS A 86 7.88 -6.96 -0.76
C CYS A 86 8.86 -6.41 -1.81
N GLN A 87 10.17 -6.65 -1.69
CA GLN A 87 11.18 -6.04 -2.55
C GLN A 87 11.02 -6.44 -4.03
N ALA A 88 10.81 -7.73 -4.32
CA ALA A 88 10.68 -8.21 -5.71
C ALA A 88 9.40 -7.70 -6.42
N PRO A 89 8.21 -7.74 -5.80
CA PRO A 89 7.00 -7.14 -6.37
C PRO A 89 7.10 -5.62 -6.57
N LEU A 90 7.68 -4.89 -5.60
CA LEU A 90 7.85 -3.44 -5.71
C LEU A 90 8.87 -3.04 -6.78
N ALA A 91 9.96 -3.79 -6.93
CA ALA A 91 10.94 -3.55 -7.99
C ALA A 91 10.34 -3.75 -9.40
N TRP A 92 9.41 -4.70 -9.55
CA TRP A 92 8.69 -4.87 -10.82
C TRP A 92 7.75 -3.70 -11.12
N LEU A 93 7.06 -3.16 -10.09
CA LEU A 93 6.20 -1.99 -10.23
C LEU A 93 6.99 -0.70 -10.51
N SER A 94 8.12 -0.49 -9.85
CA SER A 94 8.97 0.69 -10.10
C SER A 94 9.58 0.67 -11.50
N ALA A 95 9.98 -0.51 -11.99
CA ALA A 95 10.46 -0.68 -13.37
C ALA A 95 9.40 -0.37 -14.44
N ARG A 96 8.10 -0.52 -14.14
CA ARG A 96 6.99 -0.13 -15.03
C ARG A 96 6.59 1.34 -14.91
N ASN A 97 6.56 1.91 -13.70
CA ASN A 97 6.26 3.33 -13.50
C ASN A 97 7.36 4.26 -14.07
N GLY A 98 8.61 3.79 -14.14
CA GLY A 98 9.70 4.52 -14.79
C GLY A 98 9.57 4.70 -16.32
N GLY A 99 8.54 4.13 -16.96
CA GLY A 99 8.27 4.25 -18.39
C GLY A 99 7.28 5.36 -18.78
N GLU A 100 6.68 6.08 -17.83
CA GLU A 100 5.66 7.12 -18.08
C GLU A 100 6.22 8.56 -18.02
N ASN A 101 7.51 8.75 -18.31
CA ASN A 101 8.17 10.07 -18.42
C ASN A 101 9.08 10.17 -19.66
N VAL A 102 8.59 9.78 -20.85
CA VAL A 102 9.17 10.16 -22.15
C VAL A 102 8.11 10.83 -23.01
#